data_AF-A0A1E5VKF6-F1
#
_entry.id   AF-A0A1E5VKF6-F1
#
_cell.length_a   1.000
_cell.length_b   1.000
_cell.length_c   1.000
_cell.angle_alpha   90.00
_cell.angle_beta   90.00
_cell.angle_gamma   90.00
#
_symmetry.space_group_name_H-M   'P 1'
#
loop_
_entity.id
_entity.type
_entity.pdbx_description
1 polymer ?
#
loop_
_entity_poly.entity_id
_entity_poly.type
_entity_poly.pdbx_seq_one_letter_code
_entity_poly.pdbx_strand_id
1 'polypeptide(L)'
;MAPRAHLASYEVCFEDTCPSTKQLIAIEQGAFMDGVDVVSISAGDDTQKPFYKDLTAVGSFSAVMSGVFVSTSAGNAGPDYATVTNCAPWVLTVAASTMTRRVVSTIKLGNGLVFQGQANRRYKPVKIAPLVYVSGMFEDGALKAVDVRGKIVFCDRSEAPTMRGEMVRAAGGVGIIMFNDESEGGATTAWGNVTIAAARVSQANGVKIMAYINSTSNPTASLYFTGVVLDPSYKPAIAEYSSRGPCNMSNLGVLKPDITGPGTNIIAAIPGGNNASAPTRTFGIISGTSMSAPHLSGIVAVLKRARPGWSPSAIKSAMMTTADVTHPDGTPITDEITGEPAGHLHMGSGIVNPTKALDPGLIYDLSTKDYLPYICGLGYNDSFVNDIIAQPLQNVSCASSIKIEGKDLNYPSFLVTLTTAAPVVEVRRTVTNVGEAVSVYTAEVVAPKSVAVEVVPPRLEFGPVNQKMEFTVRFRRVANPTNRTAEGSLRWVSGKYSVRSPIVVLDGTLNLV
;
A
#
# COMPACT_ATOMS: atom_id res chain seq x y z
N MET A 1 -5.95 -5.41 15.30
CA MET A 1 -4.91 -4.55 15.90
C MET A 1 -5.33 -3.92 17.23
N ALA A 2 -6.55 -3.40 17.37
CA ALA A 2 -7.08 -2.90 18.66
C ALA A 2 -8.29 -3.74 19.12
N PRO A 3 -8.10 -4.85 19.87
CA PRO A 3 -9.18 -5.80 20.19
C PRO A 3 -10.26 -5.25 21.14
N ARG A 4 -10.00 -4.13 21.81
CA ARG A 4 -10.93 -3.46 22.74
C ARG A 4 -11.48 -2.14 22.19
N ALA A 5 -11.16 -1.78 20.95
CA ALA A 5 -11.75 -0.60 20.32
C ALA A 5 -13.24 -0.88 20.04
N HIS A 6 -14.08 0.13 20.24
CA HIS A 6 -15.47 0.06 19.80
C HIS A 6 -15.54 0.17 18.28
N LEU A 7 -16.56 -0.45 17.68
CA LEU A 7 -16.79 -0.40 16.25
C LEU A 7 -18.11 0.32 15.98
N ALA A 8 -18.04 1.35 15.14
CA ALA A 8 -19.20 1.93 14.45
C ALA A 8 -19.10 1.50 12.98
N SER A 9 -20.19 0.97 12.43
CA SER A 9 -20.23 0.46 11.05
C SER A 9 -21.17 1.30 10.20
N TYR A 10 -20.64 1.81 9.09
CA TYR A 10 -21.38 2.62 8.12
C TYR A 10 -21.36 1.87 6.79
N GLU A 11 -22.52 1.36 6.37
CA GLU A 11 -22.65 0.64 5.11
C GLU A 11 -22.74 1.64 3.96
N VAL A 12 -21.70 1.64 3.12
CA VAL A 12 -21.57 2.56 1.97
C VAL A 12 -21.32 1.84 0.65
N CYS A 13 -21.17 0.51 0.69
CA CYS A 13 -20.96 -0.33 -0.48
C CYS A 13 -22.11 -1.31 -0.61
N PHE A 14 -22.65 -1.42 -1.82
CA PHE A 14 -23.76 -2.30 -2.17
C PHE A 14 -23.37 -3.08 -3.41
N GLU A 15 -23.43 -4.40 -3.31
CA GLU A 15 -22.90 -5.32 -4.32
C GLU A 15 -21.43 -4.97 -4.64
N ASP A 16 -21.13 -4.67 -5.90
CA ASP A 16 -19.77 -4.33 -6.36
C ASP A 16 -19.53 -2.81 -6.48
N THR A 17 -20.41 -1.98 -5.88
CA THR A 17 -20.30 -0.52 -5.97
C THR A 17 -20.18 0.14 -4.60
N CYS A 18 -19.33 1.16 -4.49
CA CYS A 18 -19.17 1.98 -3.29
C CYS A 18 -19.40 3.46 -3.61
N PRO A 19 -20.66 3.93 -3.71
CA PRO A 19 -20.95 5.30 -4.12
C PRO A 19 -20.23 6.35 -3.26
N SER A 20 -19.44 7.22 -3.90
CA SER A 20 -18.63 8.24 -3.20
C SER A 20 -19.47 9.23 -2.38
N THR A 21 -20.72 9.48 -2.79
CA THR A 21 -21.69 10.28 -2.02
C THR A 21 -22.07 9.62 -0.68
N LYS A 22 -22.19 8.29 -0.64
CA LYS A 22 -22.44 7.54 0.60
C LYS A 22 -21.19 7.55 1.50
N GLN A 23 -20.00 7.46 0.90
CA GLN A 23 -18.74 7.60 1.64
C GLN A 23 -18.64 8.97 2.33
N LEU A 24 -18.87 10.07 1.60
CA LEU A 24 -18.90 11.42 2.18
C LEU A 24 -19.83 11.52 3.38
N ILE A 25 -21.10 11.12 3.21
CA ILE A 25 -22.12 11.18 4.26
C ILE A 25 -21.67 10.37 5.49
N ALA A 26 -21.15 9.16 5.29
CA ALA A 26 -20.70 8.31 6.39
C ALA A 26 -19.50 8.89 7.14
N ILE A 27 -18.54 9.46 6.41
CA ILE A 27 -17.36 10.09 7.02
C ILE A 27 -17.79 11.28 7.89
N GLU A 28 -18.65 12.15 7.37
CA GLU A 28 -19.11 13.35 8.10
C GLU A 28 -20.03 12.99 9.27
N GLN A 29 -20.93 12.00 9.10
CA GLN A 29 -21.75 11.47 10.19
C GLN A 29 -20.86 10.93 11.32
N GLY A 30 -19.90 10.06 10.98
CA GLY A 30 -18.98 9.49 11.95
C GLY A 30 -18.17 10.57 12.67
N ALA A 31 -17.70 11.58 11.94
CA ALA A 31 -16.85 12.63 12.49
C ALA A 31 -17.60 13.63 13.37
N PHE A 32 -18.75 14.13 12.92
CA PHE A 32 -19.43 15.26 13.56
C PHE A 32 -20.58 14.87 14.49
N MET A 33 -21.26 13.76 14.19
CA MET A 33 -22.46 13.36 14.93
C MET A 33 -22.15 12.25 15.94
N ASP A 34 -21.40 11.23 15.51
CA ASP A 34 -21.14 10.05 16.34
C ASP A 34 -19.82 10.17 17.13
N GLY A 35 -18.93 11.08 16.72
CA GLY A 35 -17.68 11.38 17.43
C GLY A 35 -16.64 10.26 17.37
N VAL A 36 -16.48 9.60 16.21
CA VAL A 36 -15.49 8.51 16.05
C VAL A 36 -14.05 9.02 16.13
N ASP A 37 -13.15 8.19 16.64
CA ASP A 37 -11.74 8.55 16.76
C ASP A 37 -10.94 8.36 15.46
N VAL A 38 -11.32 7.33 14.69
CA VAL A 38 -10.62 6.86 13.49
C VAL A 38 -11.66 6.36 12.48
N VAL A 39 -11.54 6.79 11.23
CA VAL A 39 -12.31 6.30 10.09
C VAL A 39 -11.40 5.42 9.23
N SER A 40 -11.84 4.20 8.95
CA SER A 40 -11.11 3.22 8.13
C SER A 40 -11.86 2.97 6.84
N ILE A 41 -11.27 3.33 5.70
CA ILE A 41 -11.90 3.24 4.37
C ILE A 41 -11.07 2.31 3.49
N SER A 42 -11.61 1.13 3.24
CA SER A 42 -10.97 0.12 2.37
C SER A 42 -11.55 0.16 0.96
N ALA A 43 -11.81 1.37 0.47
CA ALA A 43 -12.41 1.68 -0.81
C ALA A 43 -11.70 2.89 -1.43
N GLY A 44 -11.88 3.07 -2.73
CA GLY A 44 -11.37 4.19 -3.50
C GLY A 44 -11.93 4.12 -4.91
N ASP A 45 -11.80 5.21 -5.65
CA ASP A 45 -12.10 5.20 -7.07
C ASP A 45 -11.03 4.40 -7.85
N ASP A 46 -11.38 3.91 -9.03
CA ASP A 46 -10.44 3.22 -9.94
C ASP A 46 -9.42 4.18 -10.57
N THR A 47 -9.71 5.48 -10.55
CA THR A 47 -8.86 6.53 -11.12
C THR A 47 -8.64 7.66 -10.13
N GLN A 48 -7.48 8.30 -10.26
CA GLN A 48 -7.15 9.49 -9.49
C GLN A 48 -8.02 10.67 -9.96
N LYS A 49 -8.48 11.50 -9.02
CA LYS A 49 -9.33 12.66 -9.29
C LYS A 49 -8.78 13.90 -8.56
N PRO A 50 -8.98 15.11 -9.11
CA PRO A 50 -8.80 16.33 -8.34
C PRO A 50 -9.64 16.31 -7.07
N PHE A 51 -9.15 16.90 -5.97
CA PHE A 51 -9.79 16.74 -4.65
C PHE A 51 -11.23 17.21 -4.57
N TYR A 52 -11.61 18.25 -5.31
CA TYR A 52 -13.00 18.73 -5.35
C TYR A 52 -13.98 17.76 -6.04
N LYS A 53 -13.49 16.73 -6.76
CA LYS A 53 -14.29 15.64 -7.36
C LYS A 53 -14.16 14.32 -6.60
N ASP A 54 -13.21 14.23 -5.68
CA ASP A 54 -13.00 13.06 -4.82
C ASP A 54 -13.74 13.28 -3.51
N LEU A 55 -14.97 12.76 -3.40
CA LEU A 55 -15.78 12.97 -2.20
C LEU A 55 -15.22 12.25 -0.96
N THR A 56 -14.35 11.27 -1.14
CA THR A 56 -13.58 10.67 -0.04
C THR A 56 -12.53 11.66 0.45
N ALA A 57 -11.85 12.37 -0.45
CA ALA A 57 -10.96 13.47 -0.09
C ALA A 57 -11.70 14.62 0.61
N VAL A 58 -12.87 15.03 0.10
CA VAL A 58 -13.72 16.08 0.73
C VAL A 58 -14.13 15.68 2.14
N GLY A 59 -14.81 14.54 2.31
CA GLY A 59 -15.30 14.12 3.62
C GLY A 59 -14.17 13.87 4.61
N SER A 60 -13.05 13.32 4.14
CA SER A 60 -11.88 13.11 4.99
C SER A 60 -11.19 14.40 5.40
N PHE A 61 -11.25 15.47 4.60
CA PHE A 61 -10.78 16.78 5.02
C PHE A 61 -11.61 17.26 6.22
N SER A 62 -12.94 17.21 6.09
CA SER A 62 -13.89 17.56 7.15
C SER A 62 -13.58 16.80 8.46
N ALA A 63 -13.40 15.48 8.37
CA ALA A 63 -13.08 14.62 9.52
C ALA A 63 -11.71 14.92 10.15
N VAL A 64 -10.66 15.12 9.33
CA VAL A 64 -9.33 15.41 9.85
C VAL A 64 -9.28 16.79 10.53
N MET A 65 -10.01 17.77 9.99
CA MET A 65 -10.10 19.11 10.61
C MET A 65 -10.87 19.10 11.93
N SER A 66 -11.71 18.10 12.19
CA SER A 66 -12.35 17.88 13.51
C SER A 66 -11.57 16.95 14.44
N GLY A 67 -10.36 16.53 14.07
CA GLY A 67 -9.49 15.70 14.92
C GLY A 67 -9.69 14.19 14.75
N VAL A 68 -10.45 13.76 13.75
CA VAL A 68 -10.66 12.35 13.40
C VAL A 68 -9.57 11.89 12.44
N PHE A 69 -8.93 10.76 12.74
CA PHE A 69 -7.92 10.20 11.84
C PHE A 69 -8.59 9.43 10.70
N VAL A 70 -8.12 9.60 9.45
CA VAL A 70 -8.65 8.85 8.30
C VAL A 70 -7.55 7.99 7.67
N SER A 71 -7.79 6.69 7.59
CA SER A 71 -6.91 5.73 6.90
C SER A 71 -7.61 5.15 5.68
N THR A 72 -6.91 5.12 4.56
CA THR A 72 -7.41 4.64 3.27
C THR A 72 -6.49 3.57 2.67
N SER A 73 -7.04 2.67 1.86
CA SER A 73 -6.26 1.73 1.06
C SER A 73 -5.62 2.41 -0.15
N ALA A 74 -4.40 2.00 -0.54
CA ALA A 74 -3.72 2.54 -1.71
C ALA A 74 -4.30 2.10 -3.07
N GLY A 75 -5.05 0.99 -3.10
CA GLY A 75 -5.54 0.36 -4.33
C GLY A 75 -4.82 -0.96 -4.64
N ASN A 76 -5.41 -1.78 -5.51
CA ASN A 76 -4.91 -3.10 -5.91
C ASN A 76 -4.59 -3.18 -7.42
N ALA A 77 -4.29 -2.04 -8.04
CA ALA A 77 -4.06 -1.91 -9.49
C ALA A 77 -2.56 -1.85 -9.84
N GLY A 78 -1.67 -2.21 -8.91
CA GLY A 78 -0.26 -2.45 -9.22
C GLY A 78 -0.11 -3.63 -10.19
N PRO A 79 1.07 -3.83 -10.80
CA PRO A 79 2.36 -3.26 -10.41
C PRO A 79 2.79 -2.00 -11.19
N ASP A 80 1.94 -1.44 -12.04
CA ASP A 80 2.34 -0.24 -12.76
C ASP A 80 2.46 0.98 -11.84
N TYR A 81 3.38 1.88 -12.16
CA TYR A 81 3.49 3.17 -11.49
C TYR A 81 2.23 4.02 -11.73
N ALA A 82 1.99 4.98 -10.85
CA ALA A 82 0.85 5.91 -10.90
C ALA A 82 -0.53 5.25 -10.84
N THR A 83 -0.62 4.09 -10.18
CA THR A 83 -1.86 3.33 -9.96
C THR A 83 -2.47 3.57 -8.57
N VAL A 84 -1.77 4.31 -7.69
CA VAL A 84 -2.25 4.65 -6.34
C VAL A 84 -3.44 5.58 -6.40
N THR A 85 -4.43 5.38 -5.52
CA THR A 85 -5.55 6.31 -5.33
C THR A 85 -5.60 6.80 -3.88
N ASN A 86 -6.65 7.53 -3.49
CA ASN A 86 -6.74 8.16 -2.17
C ASN A 86 -5.54 9.08 -1.86
N CYS A 87 -5.27 10.01 -2.78
CA CYS A 87 -4.04 10.81 -2.82
C CYS A 87 -4.01 12.02 -1.88
N ALA A 88 -5.09 12.30 -1.15
CA ALA A 88 -5.19 13.46 -0.28
C ALA A 88 -4.10 13.47 0.81
N PRO A 89 -3.40 14.60 1.06
CA PRO A 89 -2.36 14.66 2.09
C PRO A 89 -2.89 14.48 3.52
N TRP A 90 -4.15 14.80 3.77
CA TRP A 90 -4.75 14.65 5.11
C TRP A 90 -5.11 13.20 5.47
N VAL A 91 -5.20 12.27 4.50
CA VAL A 91 -5.46 10.84 4.77
C VAL A 91 -4.18 10.02 4.81
N LEU A 92 -4.15 8.95 5.60
CA LEU A 92 -3.08 7.94 5.57
C LEU A 92 -3.38 6.90 4.48
N THR A 93 -2.58 6.88 3.40
CA THR A 93 -2.76 5.94 2.28
C THR A 93 -1.86 4.72 2.47
N VAL A 94 -2.45 3.53 2.57
CA VAL A 94 -1.77 2.32 3.04
C VAL A 94 -1.57 1.30 1.92
N ALA A 95 -0.30 0.98 1.64
CA ALA A 95 0.12 -0.12 0.76
C ALA A 95 0.03 -1.49 1.44
N ALA A 96 0.14 -2.55 0.63
CA ALA A 96 0.10 -3.93 1.10
C ALA A 96 1.45 -4.62 0.99
N SER A 97 1.78 -5.34 2.07
CA SER A 97 2.89 -6.29 2.11
C SER A 97 2.39 -7.71 2.31
N THR A 98 3.20 -8.66 1.84
CA THR A 98 3.14 -10.05 2.25
C THR A 98 3.58 -10.21 3.71
N MET A 99 3.53 -11.43 4.22
CA MET A 99 4.00 -11.78 5.55
C MET A 99 4.71 -13.13 5.51
N THR A 100 5.40 -13.48 6.59
CA THR A 100 6.07 -14.78 6.75
C THR A 100 5.13 -15.97 6.68
N ARG A 101 3.82 -15.74 6.86
CA ARG A 101 2.79 -16.77 6.71
C ARG A 101 2.43 -16.98 5.24
N ARG A 102 2.50 -18.24 4.81
CA ARG A 102 2.10 -18.70 3.47
C ARG A 102 1.06 -19.79 3.56
N VAL A 103 0.22 -19.89 2.54
CA VAL A 103 -0.74 -20.99 2.38
C VAL A 103 -0.19 -21.92 1.30
N VAL A 104 0.59 -22.91 1.71
CA VAL A 104 1.51 -23.65 0.82
C VAL A 104 0.80 -24.78 0.09
N SER A 105 1.02 -24.84 -1.22
CA SER A 105 0.57 -25.88 -2.13
C SER A 105 1.78 -26.50 -2.82
N THR A 106 2.05 -27.77 -2.56
CA THR A 106 3.23 -28.47 -3.09
C THR A 106 2.87 -29.23 -4.37
N ILE A 107 3.66 -29.01 -5.41
CA ILE A 107 3.57 -29.67 -6.70
C ILE A 107 4.74 -30.65 -6.80
N LYS A 108 4.45 -31.93 -7.04
CA LYS A 108 5.48 -32.93 -7.34
C LYS A 108 5.28 -33.46 -8.75
N LEU A 109 6.24 -33.22 -9.61
CA LEU A 109 6.25 -33.67 -11.00
C LEU A 109 6.67 -35.14 -11.12
N GLY A 110 6.30 -35.80 -12.22
CA GLY A 110 6.63 -37.21 -12.46
C GLY A 110 8.14 -37.50 -12.58
N ASN A 111 8.95 -36.49 -12.92
CA ASN A 111 10.41 -36.58 -12.91
C ASN A 111 11.04 -36.40 -11.51
N GLY A 112 10.22 -36.26 -10.46
CA GLY A 112 10.66 -36.12 -9.07
C GLY A 112 10.92 -34.68 -8.62
N LEU A 113 10.91 -33.68 -9.52
CA LEU A 113 11.04 -32.27 -9.12
C LEU A 113 9.86 -31.84 -8.25
N VAL A 114 10.17 -31.02 -7.25
CA VAL A 114 9.20 -30.51 -6.27
C VAL A 114 9.22 -28.99 -6.28
N PHE A 115 8.04 -28.38 -6.39
CA PHE A 115 7.84 -26.94 -6.35
C PHE A 115 6.86 -26.56 -5.26
N GLN A 116 7.06 -25.38 -4.68
CA GLN A 116 6.11 -24.77 -3.77
C GLN A 116 5.42 -23.61 -4.47
N GLY A 117 4.10 -23.72 -4.58
CA GLY A 117 3.20 -22.61 -4.88
C GLY A 117 2.38 -22.22 -3.66
N GLN A 118 1.40 -21.34 -3.86
CA GLN A 118 0.38 -21.07 -2.86
C GLN A 118 -1.03 -21.40 -3.34
N ALA A 119 -1.92 -21.67 -2.39
CA ALA A 119 -3.35 -21.79 -2.59
C ALA A 119 -4.09 -20.80 -1.67
N ASN A 120 -5.37 -20.59 -1.91
CA ASN A 120 -6.23 -19.72 -1.08
C ASN A 120 -7.04 -20.51 -0.03
N ARG A 121 -7.03 -21.84 -0.11
CA ARG A 121 -7.80 -22.72 0.79
C ARG A 121 -7.23 -24.14 0.83
N ARG A 122 -7.66 -24.89 1.84
CA ARG A 122 -7.42 -26.34 1.93
C ARG A 122 -8.21 -27.07 0.82
N TYR A 123 -7.59 -28.05 0.20
CA TYR A 123 -8.21 -28.91 -0.80
C TYR A 123 -7.83 -30.38 -0.57
N LYS A 124 -8.57 -31.32 -1.19
CA LYS A 124 -8.24 -32.75 -1.16
C LYS A 124 -7.03 -33.01 -2.06
N PRO A 125 -5.98 -33.71 -1.59
CA PRO A 125 -4.80 -33.98 -2.41
C PRO A 125 -5.14 -34.68 -3.72
N VAL A 126 -4.45 -34.29 -4.79
CA VAL A 126 -4.53 -34.96 -6.09
C VAL A 126 -3.34 -35.90 -6.16
N LYS A 127 -3.63 -37.20 -6.24
CA LYS A 127 -2.62 -38.24 -6.52
C LYS A 127 -2.01 -38.01 -7.90
N ILE A 128 -1.03 -38.81 -8.29
CA ILE A 128 -0.40 -38.71 -9.60
C ILE A 128 -1.47 -38.74 -10.70
N ALA A 129 -1.55 -37.67 -11.49
CA ALA A 129 -2.47 -37.50 -12.61
C ALA A 129 -1.72 -36.89 -13.81
N PRO A 130 -2.20 -37.08 -15.05
CA PRO A 130 -1.62 -36.43 -16.22
C PRO A 130 -1.63 -34.90 -16.06
N LEU A 131 -0.56 -34.25 -16.51
CA LEU A 131 -0.39 -32.80 -16.49
C LEU A 131 -0.49 -32.28 -17.93
N VAL A 132 -1.35 -31.31 -18.20
CA VAL A 132 -1.53 -30.76 -19.55
C VAL A 132 -1.40 -29.24 -19.54
N TYR A 133 -0.66 -28.69 -20.49
CA TYR A 133 -0.62 -27.25 -20.71
C TYR A 133 -1.79 -26.81 -21.59
N VAL A 134 -2.48 -25.74 -21.17
CA VAL A 134 -3.53 -25.08 -21.95
C VAL A 134 -3.11 -23.62 -22.13
N SER A 135 -2.97 -23.21 -23.38
CA SER A 135 -2.52 -21.87 -23.77
C SER A 135 -3.70 -21.01 -24.21
N GLY A 136 -3.73 -19.75 -23.78
CA GLY A 136 -4.76 -18.79 -24.19
C GLY A 136 -5.98 -18.75 -23.26
N MET A 137 -6.93 -17.87 -23.61
CA MET A 137 -8.13 -17.62 -22.82
C MET A 137 -9.09 -18.82 -22.83
N PHE A 138 -9.53 -19.25 -21.65
CA PHE A 138 -10.46 -20.35 -21.51
C PHE A 138 -11.84 -19.95 -22.03
N GLU A 139 -12.26 -18.69 -21.83
CA GLU A 139 -13.50 -18.13 -22.36
C GLU A 139 -13.54 -18.17 -23.90
N ASP A 140 -12.40 -17.93 -24.56
CA ASP A 140 -12.26 -18.03 -26.03
C ASP A 140 -12.21 -19.49 -26.53
N GLY A 141 -12.39 -20.47 -25.65
CA GLY A 141 -12.48 -21.88 -25.99
C GLY A 141 -11.16 -22.64 -25.94
N ALA A 142 -10.06 -22.05 -25.48
CA ALA A 142 -8.77 -22.75 -25.37
C ALA A 142 -8.86 -24.05 -24.55
N LEU A 143 -9.67 -24.05 -23.49
CA LEU A 143 -9.88 -25.23 -22.65
C LEU A 143 -10.59 -26.38 -23.41
N LYS A 144 -11.42 -26.07 -24.40
CA LYS A 144 -12.13 -27.09 -25.21
C LYS A 144 -11.21 -27.77 -26.23
N ALA A 145 -10.10 -27.14 -26.59
CA ALA A 145 -9.13 -27.67 -27.53
C ALA A 145 -8.27 -28.80 -26.93
N VAL A 146 -8.32 -29.01 -25.61
CA VAL A 146 -7.50 -30.00 -24.89
C VAL A 146 -8.41 -30.90 -24.04
N ASP A 147 -8.24 -32.22 -24.11
CA ASP A 147 -8.93 -33.12 -23.18
C ASP A 147 -8.33 -32.99 -21.78
N VAL A 148 -9.07 -32.38 -20.86
CA VAL A 148 -8.65 -32.15 -19.47
C VAL A 148 -9.29 -33.10 -18.45
N ARG A 149 -10.14 -34.05 -18.88
CA ARG A 149 -10.85 -34.97 -17.96
C ARG A 149 -9.85 -35.82 -17.17
N GLY A 150 -9.93 -35.76 -15.85
CA GLY A 150 -9.03 -36.49 -14.95
C GLY A 150 -7.61 -35.93 -14.88
N LYS A 151 -7.34 -34.75 -15.47
CA LYS A 151 -5.99 -34.17 -15.58
C LYS A 151 -5.81 -32.93 -14.72
N ILE A 152 -4.56 -32.61 -14.42
CA ILE A 152 -4.14 -31.33 -13.84
C ILE A 152 -3.84 -30.38 -15.00
N VAL A 153 -4.46 -29.21 -14.99
CA VAL A 153 -4.24 -28.16 -15.99
C VAL A 153 -3.12 -27.23 -15.53
N PHE A 154 -2.13 -27.01 -16.39
CA PHE A 154 -1.13 -25.97 -16.25
C PHE A 154 -1.47 -24.84 -17.21
N CYS A 155 -1.55 -23.59 -16.74
CA CYS A 155 -1.88 -22.45 -17.58
C CYS A 155 -1.33 -21.14 -17.01
N ASP A 156 -1.32 -20.10 -17.84
CA ASP A 156 -1.03 -18.73 -17.39
C ASP A 156 -2.15 -18.18 -16.47
N ARG A 157 -2.10 -16.90 -16.15
CA ARG A 157 -3.13 -16.26 -15.31
C ARG A 157 -4.07 -15.29 -16.02
N SER A 158 -4.13 -15.36 -17.33
CA SER A 158 -4.75 -14.29 -18.14
C SER A 158 -6.24 -14.04 -17.87
N GLU A 159 -6.90 -14.90 -17.08
CA GLU A 159 -8.28 -14.73 -16.59
C GLU A 159 -8.36 -14.92 -15.06
N ALA A 160 -9.47 -14.48 -14.47
CA ALA A 160 -9.74 -14.60 -13.04
C ALA A 160 -9.54 -16.06 -12.54
N PRO A 161 -8.70 -16.29 -11.50
CA PRO A 161 -8.40 -17.63 -11.01
C PRO A 161 -9.62 -18.46 -10.60
N THR A 162 -10.62 -17.81 -9.99
CA THR A 162 -11.89 -18.46 -9.61
C THR A 162 -12.56 -19.06 -10.84
N MET A 163 -12.77 -18.25 -11.88
CA MET A 163 -13.41 -18.65 -13.13
C MET A 163 -12.65 -19.81 -13.78
N ARG A 164 -11.33 -19.70 -13.95
CA ARG A 164 -10.51 -20.79 -14.54
C ARG A 164 -10.63 -22.08 -13.75
N GLY A 165 -10.58 -22.00 -12.43
CA GLY A 165 -10.77 -23.17 -11.56
C GLY A 165 -12.14 -23.84 -11.76
N GLU A 166 -13.19 -23.05 -11.94
CA GLU A 166 -14.54 -23.56 -12.19
C GLU A 166 -14.71 -24.16 -13.58
N MET A 167 -14.12 -23.54 -14.61
CA MET A 167 -14.13 -24.08 -15.98
C MET A 167 -13.38 -25.41 -16.06
N VAL A 168 -12.19 -25.50 -15.44
CA VAL A 168 -11.43 -26.76 -15.36
C VAL A 168 -12.23 -27.84 -14.64
N ARG A 169 -12.88 -27.49 -13.52
CA ARG A 169 -13.76 -28.41 -12.79
C ARG A 169 -14.91 -28.91 -13.65
N ALA A 170 -15.60 -28.01 -14.35
CA ALA A 170 -16.74 -28.33 -15.20
C ALA A 170 -16.35 -29.23 -16.38
N ALA A 171 -15.13 -29.05 -16.91
CA ALA A 171 -14.55 -29.91 -17.95
C ALA A 171 -14.01 -31.25 -17.42
N GLY A 172 -14.15 -31.53 -16.12
CA GLY A 172 -13.73 -32.79 -15.48
C GLY A 172 -12.25 -32.83 -15.06
N GLY A 173 -11.54 -31.70 -15.08
CA GLY A 173 -10.18 -31.58 -14.56
C GLY A 173 -10.12 -31.72 -13.03
N VAL A 174 -9.01 -32.24 -12.52
CA VAL A 174 -8.83 -32.57 -11.09
C VAL A 174 -7.97 -31.56 -10.33
N GLY A 175 -7.26 -30.67 -11.03
CA GLY A 175 -6.47 -29.61 -10.43
C GLY A 175 -6.00 -28.58 -11.44
N ILE A 176 -5.51 -27.44 -10.93
CA ILE A 176 -4.99 -26.34 -11.73
C ILE A 176 -3.69 -25.79 -11.13
N ILE A 177 -2.68 -25.58 -11.97
CA ILE A 177 -1.43 -24.91 -11.62
C ILE A 177 -1.34 -23.67 -12.50
N MET A 178 -1.39 -22.50 -11.89
CA MET A 178 -1.25 -21.22 -12.58
C MET A 178 0.16 -20.69 -12.40
N PHE A 179 0.80 -20.25 -13.47
CA PHE A 179 2.10 -19.60 -13.40
C PHE A 179 2.04 -18.14 -13.83
N ASN A 180 3.04 -17.39 -13.37
CA ASN A 180 3.18 -15.98 -13.67
C ASN A 180 3.89 -15.75 -15.01
N ASP A 181 3.54 -14.66 -15.70
CA ASP A 181 4.38 -14.14 -16.77
C ASP A 181 5.55 -13.28 -16.21
N GLU A 182 6.34 -12.69 -17.10
CA GLU A 182 7.52 -11.88 -16.73
C GLU A 182 7.16 -10.61 -15.97
N SER A 183 6.01 -9.98 -16.27
CA SER A 183 5.59 -8.73 -15.62
C SER A 183 5.25 -8.92 -14.15
N GLU A 184 5.03 -10.18 -13.73
CA GLU A 184 4.52 -10.55 -12.43
C GLU A 184 5.49 -11.44 -11.63
N GLY A 185 6.54 -11.93 -12.30
CA GLY A 185 7.77 -12.44 -11.69
C GLY A 185 7.58 -13.45 -10.55
N GLY A 186 8.15 -13.12 -9.40
CA GLY A 186 8.31 -13.98 -8.21
C GLY A 186 7.05 -14.21 -7.38
N ALA A 187 5.99 -13.43 -7.60
CA ALA A 187 4.82 -13.44 -6.74
C ALA A 187 4.05 -14.77 -6.78
N THR A 188 3.52 -15.21 -5.64
CA THR A 188 2.83 -16.51 -5.56
C THR A 188 1.49 -16.47 -4.85
N THR A 189 1.07 -15.29 -4.38
CA THR A 189 -0.20 -15.09 -3.67
C THR A 189 -1.38 -15.62 -4.49
N ALA A 190 -2.14 -16.55 -3.93
CA ALA A 190 -3.31 -17.10 -4.61
C ALA A 190 -4.52 -16.15 -4.49
N TRP A 191 -5.16 -15.85 -5.62
CA TRP A 191 -6.34 -14.98 -5.69
C TRP A 191 -7.64 -15.75 -5.84
N GLY A 192 -8.75 -15.09 -5.51
CA GLY A 192 -10.10 -15.61 -5.69
C GLY A 192 -10.43 -16.76 -4.75
N ASN A 193 -11.45 -17.56 -5.10
CA ASN A 193 -11.88 -18.75 -4.36
C ASN A 193 -11.87 -19.97 -5.29
N VAL A 194 -10.67 -20.47 -5.57
CA VAL A 194 -10.47 -21.59 -6.49
C VAL A 194 -10.95 -22.89 -5.84
N THR A 195 -11.93 -23.54 -6.46
CA THR A 195 -12.65 -24.63 -5.78
C THR A 195 -12.05 -26.03 -5.94
N ILE A 196 -11.14 -26.21 -6.88
CA ILE A 196 -10.38 -27.46 -7.11
C ILE A 196 -8.99 -27.38 -6.47
N ALA A 197 -8.23 -28.49 -6.51
CA ALA A 197 -6.84 -28.47 -6.07
C ALA A 197 -6.05 -27.47 -6.92
N ALA A 198 -5.38 -26.54 -6.25
CA ALA A 198 -4.79 -25.39 -6.92
C ALA A 198 -3.40 -25.07 -6.39
N ALA A 199 -2.55 -24.58 -7.28
CA ALA A 199 -1.29 -23.95 -6.90
C ALA A 199 -1.01 -22.78 -7.83
N ARG A 200 -0.59 -21.66 -7.26
CA ARG A 200 0.03 -20.57 -8.02
C ARG A 200 1.53 -20.58 -7.80
N VAL A 201 2.31 -20.50 -8.89
CA VAL A 201 3.77 -20.53 -8.87
C VAL A 201 4.37 -19.31 -9.56
N SER A 202 5.60 -18.95 -9.17
CA SER A 202 6.36 -17.87 -9.80
C SER A 202 6.67 -18.17 -11.26
N GLN A 203 7.04 -17.14 -12.02
CA GLN A 203 7.45 -17.24 -13.41
C GLN A 203 8.59 -18.24 -13.58
N ALA A 204 9.62 -18.14 -12.73
CA ALA A 204 10.79 -19.00 -12.78
C ALA A 204 10.45 -20.48 -12.55
N ASN A 205 9.48 -20.77 -11.67
CA ASN A 205 8.99 -22.13 -11.46
C ASN A 205 8.08 -22.57 -12.61
N GLY A 206 7.28 -21.67 -13.17
CA GLY A 206 6.47 -21.90 -14.36
C GLY A 206 7.30 -22.37 -15.55
N VAL A 207 8.40 -21.68 -15.86
CA VAL A 207 9.34 -22.04 -16.93
C VAL A 207 9.90 -23.46 -16.72
N LYS A 208 10.26 -23.82 -15.49
CA LYS A 208 10.77 -25.17 -15.16
C LYS A 208 9.69 -26.24 -15.31
N ILE A 209 8.46 -25.97 -14.90
CA ILE A 209 7.32 -26.88 -15.08
C ILE A 209 7.01 -27.05 -16.58
N MET A 210 7.05 -25.96 -17.36
CA MET A 210 6.86 -26.01 -18.81
C MET A 210 7.94 -26.83 -19.51
N ALA A 211 9.21 -26.63 -19.13
CA ALA A 211 10.33 -27.42 -19.64
C ALA A 211 10.14 -28.91 -19.35
N TYR A 212 9.63 -29.27 -18.17
CA TYR A 212 9.27 -30.66 -17.86
C TYR A 212 8.15 -31.18 -18.77
N ILE A 213 7.05 -30.42 -18.95
CA ILE A 213 5.93 -30.82 -19.81
C ILE A 213 6.43 -31.13 -21.23
N ASN A 214 7.35 -30.32 -21.76
CA ASN A 214 7.91 -30.51 -23.10
C ASN A 214 8.96 -31.63 -23.19
N SER A 215 9.49 -32.11 -22.06
CA SER A 215 10.56 -33.13 -22.03
C SER A 215 10.06 -34.57 -22.14
N THR A 216 8.75 -34.81 -22.02
CA THR A 216 8.16 -36.15 -22.01
C THR A 216 6.80 -36.16 -22.69
N SER A 217 6.43 -37.29 -23.30
CA SER A 217 5.10 -37.49 -23.90
C SER A 217 4.00 -37.78 -22.87
N ASN A 218 4.37 -38.16 -21.64
CA ASN A 218 3.44 -38.51 -20.56
C ASN A 218 3.73 -37.71 -19.27
N PRO A 219 3.66 -36.36 -19.31
CA PRO A 219 3.88 -35.53 -18.13
C PRO A 219 2.82 -35.82 -17.07
N THR A 220 3.26 -35.94 -15.82
CA THR A 220 2.38 -36.17 -14.66
C THR A 220 2.76 -35.27 -13.51
N ALA A 221 1.79 -34.99 -12.64
CA ALA A 221 2.02 -34.26 -11.40
C ALA A 221 1.09 -34.76 -10.30
N SER A 222 1.40 -34.37 -9.07
CA SER A 222 0.52 -34.49 -7.90
C SER A 222 0.52 -33.17 -7.13
N LEU A 223 -0.61 -32.86 -6.49
CA LEU A 223 -0.79 -31.64 -5.69
C LEU A 223 -1.14 -32.01 -4.25
N TYR A 224 -0.43 -31.40 -3.30
CA TYR A 224 -0.64 -31.56 -1.87
C TYR A 224 -0.80 -30.21 -1.20
N PHE A 225 -1.86 -30.06 -0.41
CA PHE A 225 -2.00 -28.93 0.50
C PHE A 225 -1.09 -29.16 1.70
N THR A 226 0.02 -28.43 1.76
CA THR A 226 1.04 -28.58 2.82
C THR A 226 0.60 -27.92 4.11
N GLY A 227 -0.17 -26.83 4.03
CA GLY A 227 -0.72 -26.16 5.19
C GLY A 227 -0.49 -24.65 5.18
N VAL A 228 -0.91 -24.02 6.28
CA VAL A 228 -0.55 -22.64 6.59
C VAL A 228 0.77 -22.69 7.34
N VAL A 229 1.84 -22.23 6.70
CA VAL A 229 3.21 -22.34 7.21
C VAL A 229 3.71 -20.95 7.58
N LEU A 230 4.34 -20.84 8.75
CA LEU A 230 5.16 -19.68 9.11
C LEU A 230 6.58 -19.99 8.66
N ASP A 231 7.03 -19.31 7.61
CA ASP A 231 8.33 -19.51 7.02
C ASP A 231 9.17 -18.23 7.19
N PRO A 232 10.11 -18.19 8.15
CA PRO A 232 10.97 -17.04 8.35
C PRO A 232 11.86 -16.71 7.14
N SER A 233 12.09 -17.68 6.23
CA SER A 233 12.85 -17.44 5.00
C SER A 233 12.03 -16.69 3.94
N TYR A 234 10.69 -16.75 4.03
CA TYR A 234 9.80 -15.96 3.19
C TYR A 234 9.54 -14.61 3.84
N LYS A 235 10.42 -13.66 3.54
CA LYS A 235 10.36 -12.34 4.17
C LYS A 235 9.19 -11.51 3.60
N PRO A 236 8.56 -10.65 4.43
CA PRO A 236 7.57 -9.69 3.95
C PRO A 236 8.11 -8.85 2.78
N ALA A 237 7.39 -8.83 1.67
CA ALA A 237 7.71 -8.04 0.50
C ALA A 237 6.51 -7.14 0.17
N ILE A 238 6.72 -6.06 -0.59
CA ILE A 238 5.60 -5.28 -1.12
C ILE A 238 4.85 -6.15 -2.11
N ALA A 239 3.55 -6.33 -1.86
CA ALA A 239 2.74 -7.27 -2.61
C ALA A 239 2.58 -6.81 -4.07
N GLU A 240 2.58 -7.76 -5.00
CA GLU A 240 2.55 -7.47 -6.46
C GLU A 240 1.44 -6.50 -6.87
N TYR A 241 0.29 -6.60 -6.22
CA TYR A 241 -0.93 -5.89 -6.56
C TYR A 241 -1.02 -4.51 -5.93
N SER A 242 -0.19 -4.24 -4.92
CA SER A 242 -0.28 -2.97 -4.19
C SER A 242 -0.02 -1.83 -5.16
N SER A 243 -1.01 -0.96 -5.33
CA SER A 243 -0.89 0.20 -6.21
C SER A 243 0.32 1.07 -5.83
N ARG A 244 1.00 1.61 -6.84
CA ARG A 244 2.26 2.35 -6.72
C ARG A 244 2.08 3.82 -7.05
N GLY A 245 2.88 4.66 -6.41
CA GLY A 245 2.97 6.08 -6.73
C GLY A 245 3.61 6.38 -8.09
N PRO A 246 3.76 7.66 -8.44
CA PRO A 246 3.24 8.82 -7.72
C PRO A 246 1.74 9.05 -7.98
N CYS A 247 1.12 9.93 -7.21
CA CYS A 247 -0.18 10.48 -7.59
C CYS A 247 0.00 11.50 -8.73
N ASN A 248 -0.76 11.35 -9.80
CA ASN A 248 -0.77 12.16 -10.99
C ASN A 248 -1.64 13.41 -10.79
N MET A 249 -1.15 14.36 -10.00
CA MET A 249 -1.79 15.65 -9.79
C MET A 249 -0.74 16.76 -9.75
N SER A 250 -0.98 17.78 -10.57
CA SER A 250 -0.19 19.01 -10.60
C SER A 250 -0.04 19.64 -9.21
N ASN A 251 1.20 20.01 -8.86
CA ASN A 251 1.59 20.66 -7.61
C ASN A 251 1.22 19.89 -6.31
N LEU A 252 1.04 18.56 -6.36
CA LEU A 252 0.74 17.79 -5.15
C LEU A 252 1.90 17.80 -4.14
N GLY A 253 3.13 17.55 -4.60
CA GLY A 253 4.35 17.59 -3.77
C GLY A 253 4.42 16.59 -2.61
N VAL A 254 3.52 15.60 -2.58
CA VAL A 254 3.38 14.61 -1.52
C VAL A 254 3.58 13.20 -2.07
N LEU A 255 4.43 12.41 -1.40
CA LEU A 255 4.69 11.02 -1.74
C LEU A 255 3.49 10.14 -1.35
N LYS A 256 3.09 9.23 -2.26
CA LYS A 256 2.12 8.17 -1.99
C LYS A 256 2.62 6.84 -2.56
N PRO A 257 2.26 5.69 -1.95
CA PRO A 257 1.54 5.55 -0.68
C PRO A 257 2.35 6.11 0.50
N ASP A 258 1.71 6.32 1.65
CA ASP A 258 2.39 6.91 2.82
C ASP A 258 3.25 5.89 3.56
N ILE A 259 2.72 4.67 3.68
CA ILE A 259 3.25 3.61 4.53
C ILE A 259 2.67 2.25 4.10
N THR A 260 3.28 1.16 4.52
CA THR A 260 2.85 -0.21 4.22
C THR A 260 2.39 -0.95 5.48
N GLY A 261 1.32 -1.74 5.33
CA GLY A 261 0.86 -2.70 6.34
C GLY A 261 0.72 -4.11 5.78
N PRO A 262 0.49 -5.13 6.63
CA PRO A 262 0.19 -6.48 6.18
C PRO A 262 -1.16 -6.52 5.45
N GLY A 263 -1.16 -6.93 4.19
CA GLY A 263 -2.36 -6.95 3.34
C GLY A 263 -2.62 -8.28 2.65
N THR A 264 -1.67 -9.21 2.68
CA THR A 264 -1.76 -10.47 1.93
C THR A 264 -2.13 -11.64 2.84
N ASN A 265 -3.03 -12.50 2.37
CA ASN A 265 -3.49 -13.71 3.06
C ASN A 265 -3.97 -13.41 4.49
N ILE A 266 -4.71 -12.32 4.71
CA ILE A 266 -5.21 -11.92 6.02
C ILE A 266 -6.40 -12.79 6.40
N ILE A 267 -6.36 -13.34 7.62
CA ILE A 267 -7.47 -14.09 8.20
C ILE A 267 -8.36 -13.10 8.96
N ALA A 268 -9.63 -13.00 8.57
CA ALA A 268 -10.61 -12.16 9.22
C ALA A 268 -11.99 -12.82 9.25
N ALA A 269 -12.89 -12.27 10.05
CA ALA A 269 -14.29 -12.71 10.08
C ALA A 269 -14.95 -12.44 8.71
N ILE A 270 -15.79 -13.37 8.26
CA ILE A 270 -16.63 -13.22 7.08
C ILE A 270 -18.07 -13.59 7.44
N PRO A 271 -19.08 -13.08 6.71
CA PRO A 271 -20.48 -13.46 6.96
C PRO A 271 -20.64 -14.99 6.95
N GLY A 272 -21.06 -15.56 8.09
CA GLY A 272 -21.45 -16.97 8.22
C GLY A 272 -22.98 -17.06 8.33
N GLY A 273 -23.59 -18.13 7.80
CA GLY A 273 -25.05 -18.30 7.86
C GLY A 273 -25.53 -19.74 7.64
N ASN A 274 -26.71 -20.05 8.19
CA ASN A 274 -27.40 -21.35 8.13
C ASN A 274 -28.27 -21.56 6.89
N ASN A 275 -28.19 -20.69 5.88
CA ASN A 275 -28.86 -20.91 4.60
C ASN A 275 -27.98 -21.80 3.71
N ALA A 276 -28.58 -22.64 2.87
CA ALA A 276 -27.89 -23.64 2.04
C ALA A 276 -26.73 -23.10 1.16
N SER A 277 -26.67 -21.77 0.97
CA SER A 277 -25.66 -21.07 0.16
C SER A 277 -24.59 -20.33 0.97
N ALA A 278 -24.76 -20.16 2.29
CA ALA A 278 -23.79 -19.47 3.13
C ALA A 278 -22.77 -20.48 3.68
N PRO A 279 -21.47 -20.18 3.62
CA PRO A 279 -20.47 -21.14 4.05
C PRO A 279 -20.53 -21.31 5.57
N THR A 280 -20.38 -22.54 6.07
CA THR A 280 -20.35 -22.88 7.51
C THR A 280 -19.17 -22.26 8.28
N ARG A 281 -18.29 -21.54 7.58
CA ARG A 281 -17.08 -20.92 8.12
C ARG A 281 -17.36 -19.47 8.49
N THR A 282 -16.94 -19.07 9.69
CA THR A 282 -17.03 -17.70 10.19
C THR A 282 -15.77 -16.87 9.91
N PHE A 283 -14.74 -17.49 9.32
CA PHE A 283 -13.47 -16.85 8.95
C PHE A 283 -13.05 -17.19 7.53
N GLY A 284 -12.39 -16.24 6.88
CA GLY A 284 -11.85 -16.36 5.52
C GLY A 284 -10.45 -15.76 5.40
N ILE A 285 -9.77 -16.10 4.30
CA ILE A 285 -8.47 -15.52 3.91
C ILE A 285 -8.72 -14.63 2.70
N ILE A 286 -8.35 -13.36 2.80
CA ILE A 286 -8.46 -12.38 1.71
C ILE A 286 -7.17 -11.55 1.65
N SER A 287 -6.83 -11.10 0.45
CA SER A 287 -5.68 -10.23 0.17
C SER A 287 -6.16 -8.90 -0.41
N GLY A 288 -5.49 -7.81 -0.06
CA GLY A 288 -5.74 -6.48 -0.60
C GLY A 288 -5.16 -5.38 0.28
N THR A 289 -4.94 -4.20 -0.28
CA THR A 289 -4.69 -2.97 0.50
C THR A 289 -5.90 -2.65 1.41
N SER A 290 -7.08 -3.12 1.03
CA SER A 290 -8.30 -3.16 1.85
C SER A 290 -8.13 -3.89 3.18
N MET A 291 -7.16 -4.79 3.32
CA MET A 291 -6.84 -5.44 4.58
C MET A 291 -5.71 -4.72 5.32
N SER A 292 -4.79 -4.06 4.60
CA SER A 292 -3.72 -3.26 5.21
C SER A 292 -4.26 -2.02 5.93
N ALA A 293 -5.18 -1.29 5.30
CA ALA A 293 -5.77 -0.08 5.88
C ALA A 293 -6.35 -0.30 7.30
N PRO A 294 -7.22 -1.29 7.55
CA PRO A 294 -7.76 -1.52 8.89
C PRO A 294 -6.73 -2.03 9.91
N HIS A 295 -5.62 -2.64 9.49
CA HIS A 295 -4.51 -2.90 10.41
C HIS A 295 -3.97 -1.57 10.96
N LEU A 296 -3.72 -0.61 10.08
CA LEU A 296 -3.16 0.68 10.47
C LEU A 296 -4.19 1.56 11.21
N SER A 297 -5.47 1.53 10.83
CA SER A 297 -6.55 2.15 11.61
C SER A 297 -6.58 1.64 13.06
N GLY A 298 -6.40 0.33 13.26
CA GLY A 298 -6.34 -0.22 14.61
C GLY A 298 -5.06 0.14 15.37
N ILE A 299 -3.92 0.33 14.68
CA ILE A 299 -2.70 0.86 15.30
C ILE A 299 -2.93 2.32 15.74
N VAL A 300 -3.54 3.13 14.88
CA VAL A 300 -3.92 4.53 15.16
C VAL A 300 -4.82 4.61 16.40
N ALA A 301 -5.81 3.73 16.54
CA ALA A 301 -6.67 3.71 17.72
C ALA A 301 -5.87 3.51 19.02
N VAL A 302 -4.85 2.65 19.00
CA VAL A 302 -3.94 2.45 20.15
C VAL A 302 -3.06 3.69 20.38
N LEU A 303 -2.50 4.27 19.32
CA LEU A 303 -1.66 5.47 19.42
C LEU A 303 -2.46 6.67 19.95
N LYS A 304 -3.69 6.89 19.47
CA LYS A 304 -4.57 7.95 19.94
C LYS A 304 -4.94 7.78 21.41
N ARG A 305 -5.14 6.54 21.88
CA ARG A 305 -5.31 6.27 23.31
C ARG A 305 -4.05 6.57 24.14
N ALA A 306 -2.86 6.25 23.60
CA ALA A 306 -1.59 6.50 24.27
C ALA A 306 -1.19 7.99 24.25
N ARG A 307 -1.63 8.73 23.22
CA ARG A 307 -1.32 10.15 22.98
C ARG A 307 -2.60 10.95 22.64
N PRO A 308 -3.52 11.18 23.60
CA PRO A 308 -4.82 11.79 23.31
C PRO A 308 -4.76 13.21 22.76
N GLY A 309 -3.67 13.94 23.06
CA GLY A 309 -3.46 15.31 22.57
C GLY A 309 -2.82 15.42 21.19
N TRP A 310 -2.45 14.30 20.56
CA TRP A 310 -1.88 14.33 19.21
C TRP A 310 -2.96 14.54 18.16
N SER A 311 -2.68 15.44 17.22
CA SER A 311 -3.46 15.63 16.01
C SER A 311 -3.41 14.37 15.12
N PRO A 312 -4.34 14.24 14.15
CA PRO A 312 -4.25 13.18 13.15
C PRO A 312 -2.92 13.19 12.38
N SER A 313 -2.41 14.37 12.04
CA SER A 313 -1.13 14.57 11.34
C SER A 313 0.08 14.19 12.20
N ALA A 314 0.06 14.47 13.51
CA ALA A 314 1.07 14.02 14.45
C ALA A 314 1.14 12.48 14.54
N ILE A 315 0.00 11.80 14.66
CA ILE A 315 -0.06 10.32 14.66
C ILE A 315 0.46 9.77 13.33
N LYS A 316 0.03 10.36 12.21
CA LYS A 316 0.48 9.97 10.87
C LYS A 316 2.00 10.13 10.73
N SER A 317 2.54 11.27 11.19
CA SER A 317 3.98 11.51 11.21
C SER A 317 4.70 10.46 12.05
N ALA A 318 4.24 10.17 13.26
CA ALA A 318 4.89 9.20 14.14
C ALA A 318 4.96 7.81 13.48
N MET A 319 3.90 7.37 12.80
CA MET A 319 3.88 6.10 12.07
C MET A 319 4.83 6.10 10.88
N MET A 320 4.85 7.18 10.09
CA MET A 320 5.68 7.29 8.90
C MET A 320 7.17 7.37 9.27
N THR A 321 7.54 8.22 10.22
CA THR A 321 8.96 8.48 10.53
C THR A 321 9.66 7.36 11.28
N THR A 322 8.89 6.41 11.80
CA THR A 322 9.38 5.26 12.55
C THR A 322 9.21 3.92 11.81
N ALA A 323 8.66 3.95 10.59
CA ALA A 323 8.48 2.78 9.75
C ALA A 323 9.84 2.13 9.40
N ASP A 324 9.84 0.80 9.33
CA ASP A 324 11.04 0.03 9.00
C ASP A 324 11.17 -0.15 7.47
N VAL A 325 12.37 0.05 6.94
CA VAL A 325 12.73 -0.22 5.54
C VAL A 325 13.53 -1.52 5.37
N THR A 326 13.80 -2.20 6.48
CA THR A 326 14.54 -3.45 6.56
C THR A 326 13.80 -4.42 7.47
N HIS A 327 14.07 -5.71 7.27
CA HIS A 327 13.66 -6.76 8.18
C HIS A 327 14.50 -6.72 9.47
N PRO A 328 14.07 -7.43 10.54
CA PRO A 328 14.82 -7.48 11.80
C PRO A 328 16.28 -7.94 11.67
N ASP A 329 16.62 -8.70 10.61
CA ASP A 329 17.98 -9.14 10.32
C ASP A 329 18.77 -8.20 9.38
N GLY A 330 18.24 -7.00 9.13
CA GLY A 330 18.90 -5.93 8.37
C GLY A 330 18.78 -6.03 6.86
N THR A 331 18.20 -7.09 6.30
CA THR A 331 17.97 -7.16 4.85
C THR A 331 16.86 -6.19 4.43
N PRO A 332 16.94 -5.59 3.23
CA PRO A 332 15.95 -4.65 2.74
C PRO A 332 14.59 -5.32 2.53
N ILE A 333 13.52 -4.54 2.66
CA ILE A 333 12.18 -4.93 2.18
C ILE A 333 12.23 -4.93 0.65
N THR A 334 11.72 -5.99 0.03
CA THR A 334 11.79 -6.18 -1.43
C THR A 334 10.43 -6.00 -2.11
N ASP A 335 10.43 -5.86 -3.44
CA ASP A 335 9.23 -6.03 -4.27
C ASP A 335 8.99 -7.53 -4.52
N GLU A 336 7.76 -8.03 -4.30
CA GLU A 336 7.42 -9.44 -4.45
C GLU A 336 7.65 -9.95 -5.90
N ILE A 337 7.53 -9.06 -6.89
CA ILE A 337 7.70 -9.39 -8.31
C ILE A 337 9.17 -9.65 -8.64
N THR A 338 10.05 -8.72 -8.27
CA THR A 338 11.45 -8.72 -8.71
C THR A 338 12.39 -9.40 -7.72
N GLY A 339 12.04 -9.42 -6.44
CA GLY A 339 12.94 -9.82 -5.35
C GLY A 339 14.01 -8.78 -5.01
N GLU A 340 14.01 -7.63 -5.69
CA GLU A 340 14.94 -6.53 -5.45
C GLU A 340 14.40 -5.56 -4.38
N PRO A 341 15.25 -4.73 -3.74
CA PRO A 341 14.82 -3.73 -2.76
C PRO A 341 13.68 -2.84 -3.29
N ALA A 342 12.59 -2.72 -2.54
CA ALA A 342 11.44 -1.92 -2.92
C ALA A 342 11.71 -0.42 -2.76
N GLY A 343 11.27 0.36 -3.73
CA GLY A 343 11.36 1.82 -3.68
C GLY A 343 10.26 2.48 -2.86
N HIS A 344 10.41 3.78 -2.59
CA HIS A 344 9.47 4.60 -1.84
C HIS A 344 8.15 4.84 -2.56
N LEU A 345 8.11 4.77 -3.89
CA LEU A 345 6.84 4.73 -4.64
C LEU A 345 6.04 3.44 -4.46
N HIS A 346 6.66 2.38 -3.91
CA HIS A 346 6.00 1.12 -3.60
C HIS A 346 5.52 1.08 -2.15
N MET A 347 6.42 1.40 -1.21
CA MET A 347 6.19 1.18 0.21
C MET A 347 5.91 2.44 1.03
N GLY A 348 6.07 3.63 0.43
CA GLY A 348 6.10 4.89 1.15
C GLY A 348 7.27 4.95 2.12
N SER A 349 6.97 5.21 3.39
CA SER A 349 7.97 5.33 4.45
C SER A 349 8.56 3.98 4.89
N GLY A 350 7.89 2.86 4.59
CA GLY A 350 8.29 1.51 5.00
C GLY A 350 7.12 0.69 5.56
N ILE A 351 7.41 -0.46 6.16
CA ILE A 351 6.44 -1.26 6.92
C ILE A 351 6.26 -0.65 8.32
N VAL A 352 5.01 -0.50 8.75
CA VAL A 352 4.66 0.10 10.04
C VAL A 352 5.35 -0.59 11.23
N ASN A 353 5.89 0.22 12.15
CA ASN A 353 6.39 -0.24 13.45
C ASN A 353 5.58 0.42 14.59
N PRO A 354 4.56 -0.27 15.12
CA PRO A 354 3.67 0.31 16.14
C PRO A 354 4.41 0.69 17.42
N THR A 355 5.44 -0.07 17.81
CA THR A 355 6.17 0.14 19.05
C THR A 355 7.02 1.42 18.98
N LYS A 356 7.74 1.63 17.88
CA LYS A 356 8.53 2.86 17.68
C LYS A 356 7.63 4.09 17.53
N ALA A 357 6.46 3.96 16.92
CA ALA A 357 5.51 5.06 16.73
C ALA A 357 4.95 5.66 18.04
N LEU A 358 5.07 4.96 19.19
CA LEU A 358 4.65 5.48 20.50
C LEU A 358 5.56 6.61 21.03
N ASP A 359 6.83 6.61 20.62
CA ASP A 359 7.86 7.54 21.06
C ASP A 359 8.79 7.88 19.86
N PRO A 360 8.31 8.68 18.90
CA PRO A 360 9.03 8.94 17.65
C PRO A 360 10.16 9.96 17.80
N GLY A 361 10.26 10.69 18.92
CA GLY A 361 11.19 11.80 19.11
C GLY A 361 10.69 13.10 18.48
N LEU A 362 10.59 13.15 17.14
CA LEU A 362 10.07 14.31 16.41
C LEU A 362 8.85 13.95 15.56
N ILE A 363 7.95 14.93 15.40
CA ILE A 363 6.79 14.84 14.49
C ILE A 363 6.72 16.05 13.56
N TYR A 364 6.21 15.80 12.35
CA TYR A 364 5.77 16.80 11.37
C TYR A 364 4.28 17.02 11.57
N ASP A 365 3.94 18.01 12.39
CA ASP A 365 2.55 18.31 12.73
C ASP A 365 1.96 19.30 11.71
N LEU A 366 0.69 19.07 11.34
CA LEU A 366 -0.06 19.91 10.41
C LEU A 366 -1.42 20.27 10.99
N SER A 367 -1.87 21.48 10.70
CA SER A 367 -3.15 22.03 11.10
C SER A 367 -3.88 22.64 9.89
N THR A 368 -5.08 23.18 10.14
CA THR A 368 -5.82 23.97 9.15
C THR A 368 -4.99 25.13 8.58
N LYS A 369 -4.07 25.70 9.38
CA LYS A 369 -3.18 26.79 8.95
C LYS A 369 -2.15 26.35 7.90
N ASP A 370 -1.94 25.04 7.76
CA ASP A 370 -1.02 24.45 6.78
C ASP A 370 -1.78 23.94 5.56
N TYR A 371 -2.91 23.24 5.78
CA TYR A 371 -3.70 22.69 4.68
C TYR A 371 -4.40 23.76 3.83
N LEU A 372 -4.89 24.85 4.42
CA LEU A 372 -5.59 25.87 3.64
C LEU A 372 -4.64 26.60 2.66
N PRO A 373 -3.46 27.09 3.07
CA PRO A 373 -2.48 27.63 2.13
C PRO A 373 -2.03 26.63 1.07
N TYR A 374 -1.96 25.35 1.42
CA TYR A 374 -1.63 24.28 0.48
C TYR A 374 -2.73 24.11 -0.58
N ILE A 375 -4.00 23.98 -0.17
CA ILE A 375 -5.13 23.84 -1.10
C ILE A 375 -5.24 25.06 -2.01
N CYS A 376 -5.07 26.27 -1.47
CA CYS A 376 -5.00 27.50 -2.27
C CYS A 376 -3.79 27.55 -3.22
N GLY A 377 -2.70 26.85 -2.89
CA GLY A 377 -1.52 26.69 -3.73
C GLY A 377 -1.67 25.66 -4.86
N LEU A 378 -2.67 24.76 -4.81
CA LEU A 378 -2.93 23.77 -5.87
C LEU A 378 -3.42 24.40 -7.18
N GLY A 379 -3.78 25.69 -7.18
CA GLY A 379 -4.24 26.39 -8.38
C GLY A 379 -5.73 26.19 -8.69
N TYR A 380 -6.50 25.64 -7.76
CA TYR A 380 -7.96 25.60 -7.85
C TYR A 380 -8.56 27.00 -7.73
N ASN A 381 -9.73 27.22 -8.35
CA ASN A 381 -10.50 28.43 -8.12
C ASN A 381 -11.19 28.40 -6.75
N ASP A 382 -11.64 29.56 -6.26
CA ASP A 382 -12.25 29.67 -4.93
C ASP A 382 -13.49 28.75 -4.79
N SER A 383 -14.28 28.52 -5.84
CA SER A 383 -15.43 27.59 -5.77
C SER A 383 -14.99 26.17 -5.41
N PHE A 384 -14.02 25.62 -6.16
CA PHE A 384 -13.51 24.26 -5.91
C PHE A 384 -12.77 24.15 -4.58
N VAL A 385 -12.10 25.22 -4.14
CA VAL A 385 -11.49 25.26 -2.81
C VAL A 385 -12.57 25.16 -1.74
N ASN A 386 -13.66 25.92 -1.88
CA ASN A 386 -14.79 25.86 -0.95
C ASN A 386 -15.54 24.53 -0.99
N ASP A 387 -15.57 23.83 -2.14
CA ASP A 387 -16.10 22.46 -2.21
C ASP A 387 -15.27 21.48 -1.38
N ILE A 388 -13.94 21.64 -1.34
CA ILE A 388 -13.04 20.77 -0.56
C ILE A 388 -13.14 21.04 0.94
N ILE A 389 -13.16 22.32 1.32
CA ILE A 389 -13.05 22.72 2.74
C ILE A 389 -14.39 22.91 3.44
N ALA A 390 -15.50 22.60 2.75
CA ALA A 390 -16.88 22.98 3.07
C ALA A 390 -17.31 22.78 4.54
N GLN A 391 -16.67 21.85 5.24
CA GLN A 391 -16.75 21.69 6.69
C GLN A 391 -15.33 21.60 7.27
N PRO A 392 -15.00 22.34 8.35
CA PRO A 392 -15.80 23.37 9.02
C PRO A 392 -15.64 24.78 8.41
N LEU A 393 -14.91 24.93 7.29
CA LEU A 393 -14.59 26.23 6.71
C LEU A 393 -15.52 26.58 5.56
N GLN A 394 -15.86 27.86 5.42
CA GLN A 394 -16.68 28.35 4.30
C GLN A 394 -16.24 29.75 3.88
N ASN A 395 -16.52 30.09 2.62
CA ASN A 395 -16.29 31.40 2.01
C ASN A 395 -14.82 31.86 2.05
N VAL A 396 -13.89 30.93 1.90
CA VAL A 396 -12.47 31.28 1.78
C VAL A 396 -12.18 31.82 0.39
N SER A 397 -11.45 32.92 0.32
CA SER A 397 -10.83 33.37 -0.92
C SER A 397 -9.33 33.10 -0.91
N CYS A 398 -8.82 32.45 -1.95
CA CYS A 398 -7.39 32.21 -2.09
C CYS A 398 -6.64 33.47 -2.54
N ALA A 399 -7.33 34.56 -2.91
CA ALA A 399 -6.70 35.85 -3.16
C ALA A 399 -6.23 36.53 -1.85
N SER A 400 -6.94 36.30 -0.74
CA SER A 400 -6.61 36.83 0.58
C SER A 400 -5.85 35.86 1.49
N SER A 401 -5.57 34.65 0.99
CA SER A 401 -4.85 33.60 1.72
C SER A 401 -3.40 33.49 1.24
N ILE A 402 -2.49 33.12 2.16
CA ILE A 402 -1.14 32.69 1.79
C ILE A 402 -1.27 31.43 0.91
N LYS A 403 -0.40 31.30 -0.09
CA LYS A 403 -0.29 30.10 -0.93
C LYS A 403 1.07 29.47 -0.71
N ILE A 404 1.11 28.15 -0.56
CA ILE A 404 2.37 27.40 -0.53
C ILE A 404 2.39 26.38 -1.67
N GLU A 405 3.58 26.09 -2.19
CA GLU A 405 3.74 25.00 -3.15
C GLU A 405 3.57 23.64 -2.46
N GLY A 406 3.14 22.62 -3.20
CA GLY A 406 2.86 21.32 -2.58
C GLY A 406 4.09 20.69 -1.92
N LYS A 407 5.28 20.95 -2.49
CA LYS A 407 6.55 20.51 -1.90
C LYS A 407 6.78 21.04 -0.49
N ASP A 408 6.20 22.20 -0.14
CA ASP A 408 6.40 22.92 1.13
C ASP A 408 5.32 22.61 2.18
N LEU A 409 4.31 21.79 1.85
CA LEU A 409 3.44 21.22 2.88
C LEU A 409 4.30 20.47 3.90
N ASN A 410 4.07 20.68 5.20
CA ASN A 410 4.91 20.15 6.28
C ASN A 410 4.76 18.62 6.48
N TYR A 411 5.04 17.86 5.42
CA TYR A 411 4.78 16.45 5.29
C TYR A 411 6.02 15.61 5.64
N PRO A 412 5.90 14.43 6.28
CA PRO A 412 7.03 13.60 6.72
C PRO A 412 7.75 12.85 5.57
N SER A 413 7.66 13.34 4.33
CA SER A 413 8.37 12.86 3.15
C SER A 413 8.69 14.00 2.19
N PHE A 414 9.61 13.75 1.26
CA PHE A 414 9.97 14.70 0.21
C PHE A 414 9.68 14.08 -1.16
N LEU A 415 8.80 14.74 -1.93
CA LEU A 415 8.62 14.48 -3.35
C LEU A 415 8.95 15.77 -4.11
N VAL A 416 10.03 15.74 -4.89
CA VAL A 416 10.51 16.93 -5.62
C VAL A 416 10.76 16.59 -7.07
N THR A 417 10.56 17.57 -7.95
CA THR A 417 10.86 17.44 -9.38
C THR A 417 12.06 18.31 -9.72
N LEU A 418 13.12 17.72 -10.28
CA LEU A 418 14.31 18.43 -10.75
C LEU A 418 14.41 18.30 -12.27
N THR A 419 14.34 19.43 -12.96
CA THR A 419 14.47 19.49 -14.43
C THR A 419 15.78 20.18 -14.83
N THR A 420 16.08 20.23 -16.12
CA THR A 420 17.19 21.07 -16.62
C THR A 420 16.93 22.56 -16.38
N ALA A 421 15.67 23.00 -16.50
CA ALA A 421 15.25 24.37 -16.28
C ALA A 421 15.18 24.76 -14.79
N ALA A 422 14.84 23.79 -13.93
CA ALA A 422 14.80 23.94 -12.48
C ALA A 422 15.70 22.89 -11.80
N PRO A 423 17.03 23.07 -11.84
CA PRO A 423 18.00 22.08 -11.34
C PRO A 423 18.18 22.12 -9.82
N VAL A 424 17.61 23.12 -9.14
CA VAL A 424 17.67 23.31 -7.68
C VAL A 424 16.26 23.52 -7.15
N VAL A 425 15.91 22.78 -6.10
CA VAL A 425 14.64 22.93 -5.37
C VAL A 425 14.94 22.98 -3.88
N GLU A 426 14.36 23.95 -3.18
CA GLU A 426 14.41 24.05 -1.72
C GLU A 426 13.06 23.71 -1.13
N VAL A 427 13.07 22.96 -0.04
CA VAL A 427 11.88 22.50 0.65
C VAL A 427 11.98 22.83 2.13
N ARG A 428 10.97 23.51 2.68
CA ARG A 428 10.93 23.87 4.10
C ARG A 428 10.10 22.89 4.91
N ARG A 429 10.55 22.59 6.13
CA ARG A 429 9.84 21.73 7.08
C ARG A 429 9.96 22.28 8.49
N THR A 430 8.97 21.93 9.30
CA THR A 430 8.92 22.26 10.73
C THR A 430 8.67 20.98 11.52
N VAL A 431 9.54 20.69 12.46
CA VAL A 431 9.41 19.53 13.35
C VAL A 431 9.14 19.99 14.78
N THR A 432 8.32 19.23 15.48
CA THR A 432 8.01 19.43 16.90
C THR A 432 8.65 18.32 17.71
N ASN A 433 9.38 18.65 18.77
CA ASN A 433 9.93 17.65 19.68
C ASN A 433 8.86 17.11 20.62
N VAL A 434 8.57 15.82 20.54
CA VAL A 434 7.63 15.09 21.41
C VAL A 434 8.32 14.01 22.25
N GLY A 435 9.64 13.92 22.14
CA GLY A 435 10.50 13.04 22.93
C GLY A 435 11.06 13.75 24.16
N GLU A 436 12.33 13.48 24.45
CA GLU A 436 13.05 14.02 25.61
C GLU A 436 13.30 15.53 25.49
N ALA A 437 13.17 16.25 26.61
CA ALA A 437 13.61 17.64 26.70
C ALA A 437 15.14 17.73 26.64
N VAL A 438 15.68 18.86 26.18
CA VAL A 438 17.12 19.12 26.06
C VAL A 438 17.78 18.06 25.18
N SER A 439 17.41 18.05 23.91
CA SER A 439 17.82 17.05 22.94
C SER A 439 18.40 17.70 21.68
N VAL A 440 19.48 17.13 21.16
CA VAL A 440 20.09 17.58 19.90
C VAL A 440 19.95 16.49 18.86
N TYR A 441 19.36 16.83 17.71
CA TYR A 441 19.25 15.95 16.56
C TYR A 441 20.22 16.39 15.47
N THR A 442 20.94 15.42 14.89
CA THR A 442 21.83 15.65 13.74
C THR A 442 21.20 15.06 12.47
N ALA A 443 21.29 15.78 11.37
CA ALA A 443 20.83 15.30 10.07
C ALA A 443 21.80 14.29 9.47
N GLU A 444 21.29 13.12 9.07
CA GLU A 444 21.97 12.14 8.23
C GLU A 444 21.21 12.00 6.91
N VAL A 445 21.93 12.03 5.79
CA VAL A 445 21.33 12.02 4.46
C VAL A 445 21.88 10.86 3.63
N VAL A 446 20.97 10.06 3.11
CA VAL A 446 21.24 9.15 2.00
C VAL A 446 20.75 9.87 0.74
N ALA A 447 21.69 10.45 -0.01
CA ALA A 447 21.35 11.26 -1.17
C ALA A 447 20.87 10.38 -2.35
N PRO A 448 19.79 10.76 -3.04
CA PRO A 448 19.40 10.10 -4.27
C PRO A 448 20.49 10.14 -5.34
N LYS A 449 20.58 9.09 -6.15
CA LYS A 449 21.55 9.03 -7.25
C LYS A 449 21.42 10.26 -8.15
N SER A 450 22.56 10.87 -8.52
CA SER A 450 22.65 12.09 -9.34
C SER A 450 22.09 13.38 -8.70
N VAL A 451 21.80 13.36 -7.39
CA VAL A 451 21.27 14.52 -6.65
C VAL A 451 22.14 14.79 -5.42
N ALA A 452 22.57 16.03 -5.25
CA ALA A 452 23.13 16.51 -3.99
C ALA A 452 21.99 17.00 -3.08
N VAL A 453 22.08 16.67 -1.80
CA VAL A 453 21.08 17.02 -0.79
C VAL A 453 21.80 17.68 0.39
N GLU A 454 21.37 18.88 0.72
CA GLU A 454 21.91 19.70 1.81
C GLU A 454 20.80 20.05 2.80
N VAL A 455 21.08 20.00 4.11
CA VAL A 455 20.11 20.30 5.18
C VAL A 455 20.62 21.46 6.02
N VAL A 456 19.80 22.50 6.18
CA VAL A 456 20.14 23.73 6.88
C VAL A 456 19.07 24.09 7.92
N PRO A 457 19.42 24.21 9.22
CA PRO A 457 20.70 23.84 9.82
C PRO A 457 20.92 22.30 9.83
N PRO A 458 22.16 21.81 9.91
CA PRO A 458 22.44 20.36 9.99
C PRO A 458 22.16 19.76 11.37
N ARG A 459 21.85 20.60 12.36
CA ARG A 459 21.53 20.21 13.75
C ARG A 459 20.34 21.02 14.26
N LEU A 460 19.48 20.36 15.04
CA LEU A 460 18.33 20.97 15.72
C LEU A 460 18.47 20.77 17.22
N GLU A 461 18.44 21.85 17.99
CA GLU A 461 18.71 21.86 19.44
C GLU A 461 17.46 22.27 20.22
N PHE A 462 16.71 21.30 20.72
CA PHE A 462 15.48 21.56 21.46
C PHE A 462 15.76 21.73 22.95
N GLY A 463 15.19 22.77 23.56
CA GLY A 463 15.12 22.98 25.01
C GLY A 463 13.92 22.24 25.61
N PRO A 464 12.72 22.80 25.60
CA PRO A 464 11.54 22.12 26.14
C PRO A 464 10.88 21.16 25.13
N VAL A 465 10.10 20.21 25.64
CA VAL A 465 9.16 19.40 24.85
C VAL A 465 8.13 20.34 24.20
N ASN A 466 7.65 19.98 23.02
CA ASN A 466 6.77 20.73 22.13
C ASN A 466 7.39 21.99 21.50
N GLN A 467 8.69 22.24 21.70
CA GLN A 467 9.37 23.26 20.90
C GLN A 467 9.36 22.84 19.42
N LYS A 468 9.08 23.82 18.56
CA LYS A 468 9.11 23.68 17.10
C LYS A 468 10.42 24.24 16.56
N MET A 469 10.99 23.58 15.56
CA MET A 469 12.12 24.09 14.80
C MET A 469 11.92 23.90 13.31
N GLU A 470 12.39 24.87 12.55
CA GLU A 470 12.35 24.86 11.09
C GLU A 470 13.72 24.44 10.52
N PHE A 471 13.67 23.75 9.40
CA PHE A 471 14.85 23.47 8.58
C PHE A 471 14.48 23.49 7.10
N THR A 472 15.49 23.69 6.27
CA THR A 472 15.39 23.66 4.81
C THR A 472 16.22 22.52 4.27
N VAL A 473 15.67 21.79 3.30
CA VAL A 473 16.37 20.78 2.52
C VAL A 473 16.52 21.30 1.10
N ARG A 474 17.76 21.37 0.61
CA ARG A 474 18.09 21.80 -0.74
C ARG A 474 18.50 20.60 -1.58
N PHE A 475 17.75 20.38 -2.65
CA PHE A 475 18.01 19.35 -3.66
C PHE A 475 18.64 20.00 -4.89
N ARG A 476 19.78 19.47 -5.35
CA ARG A 476 20.47 19.99 -6.54
C ARG A 476 20.87 18.85 -7.46
N ARG A 477 20.49 18.95 -8.74
CA ARG A 477 20.94 18.04 -9.79
C ARG A 477 22.46 18.19 -9.98
N VAL A 478 23.20 17.08 -9.89
CA VAL A 478 24.67 17.08 -10.09
C VAL A 478 25.12 16.29 -11.32
N ALA A 479 24.25 15.43 -11.84
CA ALA A 479 24.47 14.69 -13.07
C ALA A 479 23.14 14.48 -13.80
N ASN A 480 23.21 14.05 -15.05
CA ASN A 480 22.01 13.62 -15.77
C ASN A 480 21.40 12.39 -15.06
N PRO A 481 20.08 12.35 -14.88
CA PRO A 481 19.42 11.20 -14.28
C PRO A 481 19.53 10.03 -15.25
N THR A 482 19.78 8.84 -14.71
CA THR A 482 19.77 7.60 -15.50
C THR A 482 18.39 6.96 -15.53
N ASN A 483 17.55 7.29 -14.55
CA ASN A 483 16.22 6.75 -14.35
C ASN A 483 15.22 7.89 -14.17
N ARG A 484 13.93 7.62 -14.43
CA ARG A 484 12.84 8.61 -14.25
C ARG A 484 12.67 9.07 -12.79
N THR A 485 13.09 8.22 -11.85
CA THR A 485 13.09 8.50 -10.42
C THR A 485 14.45 8.22 -9.78
N ALA A 486 14.77 8.97 -8.73
CA ALA A 486 15.89 8.71 -7.83
C ALA A 486 15.41 8.80 -6.38
N GLU A 487 15.87 7.90 -5.52
CA GLU A 487 15.37 7.78 -4.15
C GLU A 487 16.47 7.84 -3.11
N GLY A 488 16.13 8.30 -1.91
CA GLY A 488 17.04 8.47 -0.78
C GLY A 488 16.26 8.69 0.52
N SER A 489 16.93 9.21 1.55
CA SER A 489 16.25 9.56 2.81
C SER A 489 17.01 10.58 3.65
N LEU A 490 16.26 11.34 4.44
CA LEU A 490 16.75 12.16 5.54
C LEU A 490 16.44 11.47 6.86
N ARG A 491 17.38 11.45 7.81
CA ARG A 491 17.17 11.03 9.19
C ARG A 491 17.61 12.13 10.15
N TRP A 492 16.78 12.42 11.15
CA TRP A 492 17.21 13.14 12.35
C TRP A 492 17.55 12.13 13.43
N VAL A 493 18.79 12.11 13.89
CA VAL A 493 19.29 11.12 14.85
C VAL A 493 19.64 11.77 16.18
N SER A 494 19.14 11.21 17.28
CA SER A 494 19.45 11.64 18.65
C SER A 494 19.31 10.48 19.63
N GLY A 495 20.42 9.93 20.14
CA GLY A 495 20.40 8.80 21.07
C GLY A 495 19.61 7.60 20.52
N LYS A 496 18.47 7.28 21.16
CA LYS A 496 17.55 6.21 20.73
C LYS A 496 16.64 6.60 19.55
N TYR A 497 16.50 7.88 19.25
CA TYR A 497 15.59 8.39 18.23
C TYR A 497 16.24 8.40 16.84
N SER A 498 15.47 7.97 15.85
CA SER A 498 15.81 8.02 14.43
C SER A 498 14.55 8.36 13.64
N VAL A 499 14.37 9.64 13.33
CA VAL A 499 13.18 10.17 12.63
C VAL A 499 13.49 10.20 11.14
N ARG A 500 12.95 9.25 10.38
CA ARG A 500 13.28 9.05 8.95
C ARG A 500 12.20 9.62 8.03
N SER A 501 12.61 10.36 7.00
CA SER A 501 11.74 10.81 5.91
C SER A 501 12.27 10.32 4.57
N PRO A 502 11.45 9.60 3.76
CA PRO A 502 11.85 9.19 2.42
C PRO A 502 11.97 10.41 1.49
N ILE A 503 12.91 10.32 0.55
CA ILE A 503 13.14 11.32 -0.51
C ILE A 503 12.91 10.62 -1.85
N VAL A 504 12.05 11.21 -2.68
CA VAL A 504 11.85 10.81 -4.08
C VAL A 504 12.03 12.03 -4.96
N VAL A 505 12.91 11.90 -5.96
CA VAL A 505 13.20 12.92 -6.97
C VAL A 505 12.69 12.42 -8.32
N LEU A 506 11.86 13.22 -8.96
CA LEU A 506 11.38 13.00 -10.32
C LEU A 506 12.21 13.84 -11.30
N ASP A 507 12.50 13.31 -12.49
CA ASP A 507 13.29 14.01 -13.51
C ASP A 507 12.48 14.93 -14.44
N GLY A 508 11.15 15.01 -14.22
CA GLY A 508 10.21 15.78 -15.03
C GLY A 508 9.70 15.08 -16.29
N THR A 509 10.12 13.83 -16.57
CA THR A 509 9.63 13.03 -17.71
C THR A 509 8.51 12.06 -17.35
N LEU A 510 8.34 11.77 -16.06
CA LEU A 510 7.08 11.22 -15.55
C LEU A 510 6.02 12.31 -15.75
N ASN A 511 5.11 12.08 -16.70
CA ASN A 511 3.94 12.93 -16.92
C ASN A 511 3.10 12.94 -15.64
N LEU A 512 3.43 13.85 -14.73
CA LEU A 512 2.53 14.34 -13.70
C LEU A 512 1.60 15.35 -14.39
N VAL A 513 0.56 14.86 -15.09
CA VAL A 513 -0.50 15.70 -15.66
C VAL A 513 -1.37 16.23 -14.52
#